data_AF-A0A970MVL4-F1
#
_entry.id   AF-A0A970MVL4-F1
#
_cell.length_a   1.000
_cell.length_b   1.000
_cell.length_c   1.000
_cell.angle_alpha   90.00
_cell.angle_beta   90.00
_cell.angle_gamma   90.00
#
_symmetry.space_group_name_H-M   'P 1'
#
loop_
_entity.id
_entity.type
_entity.pdbx_description
1 polymer ?
#
loop_
_entity_poly.entity_id
_entity_poly.type
_entity_poly.pdbx_seq_one_letter_code
_entity_poly.pdbx_strand_id
1 'polypeptide(L)'
;MSDIFRLNVKPLPPVEIAEKLESGSAEVDGYLGEQIYANQDSDYLAKQRKRLADTARLHAQTVGDSPSFLVRAPGRLNAFLEYLDMCAGDHMSTTIDGDIPAAISPRDDDILSVRNVNPLFPATEISITEQFNAFAQAPWDQHAKDLADNWDNRSLVYPHHGRPQGNWLNFVLSPYMRTLWDNPNLELRGANITFGAATAPFRAGTSSSSAIVVLSYLSMYLCNRDKLPEASIRQICKMLGEAEWYVGTHGGANDQTTILRNPVNSVVYNRHSKPDLDSTPLPFLKGIHVVLANSLWEVNKTLGGNQSFNMRKGWMQMGDELAKLIIKEVRQAQRGGAGSEMGWLGRLIKDKFGFTVGGAVPLLESTPEYWEKIEANYCKFGSLHRDILGIPDDAIREFLLLLPVKITPDEAAAIFGKERSTIKRIYTTPRRHIGGYHIRTTARFFHKENIIGSELERIFLEADNRVACGELGPDCAEMDEYRVKVGLMVDELQDILAIDFRVSNPQLDLLLTIARRGPGYLGGKLTGAGKGGCVSLLVRESESAAMCEYLDREYYNKPEYFEFYRQVLEDERRFNEPGTIEFDSAEERLGILDAALASIEEQRRVITFSRGACALELP
;
A
#
# COMPACT_ATOMS: atom_id res chain seq x y z
N MET A 1 -27.15 -7.89 5.28
CA MET A 1 -26.39 -9.15 5.47
C MET A 1 -25.38 -8.92 6.58
N SER A 2 -25.05 -9.93 7.38
CA SER A 2 -24.10 -9.80 8.49
C SER A 2 -22.72 -9.35 7.98
N ASP A 3 -22.08 -8.36 8.62
CA ASP A 3 -20.72 -7.90 8.30
C ASP A 3 -19.63 -8.83 8.87
N ILE A 4 -20.06 -9.91 9.55
CA ILE A 4 -19.19 -10.93 10.13
C ILE A 4 -18.48 -11.72 9.03
N PHE A 5 -17.15 -11.81 9.14
CA PHE A 5 -16.34 -12.52 8.17
C PHE A 5 -16.55 -14.04 8.27
N ARG A 6 -16.87 -14.66 7.14
CA ARG A 6 -17.02 -16.12 7.03
C ARG A 6 -16.45 -16.62 5.71
N LEU A 7 -15.72 -17.72 5.79
CA LEU A 7 -15.32 -18.53 4.62
C LEU A 7 -15.96 -19.91 4.72
N ASN A 8 -16.92 -20.16 3.85
CA ASN A 8 -17.70 -21.39 3.80
C ASN A 8 -17.20 -22.32 2.68
N VAL A 9 -15.92 -22.68 2.74
CA VAL A 9 -15.32 -23.66 1.82
C VAL A 9 -15.20 -25.02 2.49
N LYS A 10 -15.46 -26.08 1.71
CA LYS A 10 -15.25 -27.46 2.12
C LYS A 10 -13.80 -27.88 1.81
N PRO A 11 -13.08 -28.49 2.76
CA PRO A 11 -11.76 -29.02 2.47
C PRO A 11 -11.86 -30.25 1.56
N LEU A 12 -10.83 -30.46 0.75
CA LEU A 12 -10.66 -31.63 -0.11
C LEU A 12 -9.22 -32.16 0.04
N PRO A 13 -8.96 -33.45 -0.22
CA PRO A 13 -7.58 -33.93 -0.38
C PRO A 13 -6.82 -33.11 -1.43
N PRO A 14 -5.53 -32.77 -1.22
CA PRO A 14 -4.80 -31.93 -2.16
C PRO A 14 -4.66 -32.54 -3.55
N VAL A 15 -4.62 -33.88 -3.65
CA VAL A 15 -4.60 -34.57 -4.95
C VAL A 15 -5.91 -34.36 -5.71
N GLU A 16 -7.05 -34.43 -5.03
CA GLU A 16 -8.37 -34.18 -5.64
C GLU A 16 -8.49 -32.72 -6.12
N ILE A 17 -7.96 -31.77 -5.34
CA ILE A 17 -7.86 -30.35 -5.76
C ILE A 17 -7.07 -30.22 -7.07
N ALA A 18 -5.92 -30.89 -7.15
CA ALA A 18 -5.08 -30.86 -8.35
C ALA A 18 -5.79 -31.48 -9.56
N GLU A 19 -6.45 -32.63 -9.38
CA GLU A 19 -7.19 -33.31 -10.45
C GLU A 19 -8.36 -32.47 -10.97
N LYS A 20 -9.11 -31.80 -10.07
CA LYS A 20 -10.18 -30.87 -10.45
C LYS A 20 -9.64 -29.72 -11.30
N LEU A 21 -8.52 -29.12 -10.92
CA LEU A 21 -7.87 -28.05 -11.69
C LEU A 21 -7.36 -28.55 -13.06
N GLU A 22 -6.77 -29.74 -13.10
CA GLU A 22 -6.21 -30.32 -14.33
C GLU A 22 -7.28 -30.86 -15.28
N SER A 23 -8.51 -31.09 -14.79
CA SER A 23 -9.65 -31.50 -15.63
C SER A 23 -9.88 -30.56 -16.82
N GLY A 24 -9.53 -29.28 -16.67
CA GLY A 24 -9.73 -28.25 -17.69
C GLY A 24 -11.19 -28.10 -18.10
N SER A 25 -12.13 -28.38 -17.20
CA SER A 25 -13.56 -28.26 -17.50
C SER A 25 -13.92 -26.80 -17.81
N ALA A 26 -14.91 -26.59 -18.67
CA ALA A 26 -15.42 -25.26 -18.97
C ALA A 26 -15.94 -24.52 -17.73
N GLU A 27 -16.39 -25.26 -16.71
CA GLU A 27 -16.82 -24.70 -15.42
C GLU A 27 -15.66 -24.14 -14.61
N VAL A 28 -14.52 -24.85 -14.57
CA VAL A 28 -13.29 -24.36 -13.92
C VAL A 28 -12.75 -23.15 -14.67
N ASP A 29 -12.77 -23.17 -16.00
CA ASP A 29 -12.29 -22.05 -16.83
C ASP A 29 -13.19 -20.82 -16.70
N GLY A 30 -14.51 -21.02 -16.68
CA GLY A 30 -15.46 -19.94 -16.38
C GLY A 30 -15.25 -19.37 -14.98
N TYR A 31 -15.07 -20.22 -13.97
CA TYR A 31 -14.80 -19.76 -12.60
C TYR A 31 -13.50 -18.96 -12.51
N LEU A 32 -12.39 -19.48 -13.04
CA LEU A 32 -11.09 -18.79 -12.98
C LEU A 32 -11.08 -17.53 -13.87
N GLY A 33 -11.64 -17.58 -15.07
CA GLY A 33 -11.62 -16.48 -16.01
C GLY A 33 -12.53 -15.33 -15.62
N GLU A 34 -13.74 -15.62 -15.15
CA GLU A 34 -14.76 -14.60 -14.89
C GLU A 34 -14.77 -14.13 -13.44
N GLN A 35 -14.57 -15.04 -12.47
CA GLN A 35 -14.74 -14.73 -11.05
C GLN A 35 -13.43 -14.48 -10.32
N ILE A 36 -12.30 -14.92 -10.89
CA ILE A 36 -10.98 -14.80 -10.26
C ILE A 36 -10.10 -13.79 -10.98
N TYR A 37 -9.73 -14.07 -12.23
CA TYR A 37 -8.67 -13.33 -12.93
C TYR A 37 -9.18 -12.22 -13.87
N ALA A 38 -10.47 -12.19 -14.18
CA ALA A 38 -11.02 -11.30 -15.23
C ALA A 38 -10.25 -11.45 -16.56
N ASN A 39 -9.91 -12.68 -16.93
CA ASN A 39 -9.10 -13.00 -18.11
C ASN A 39 -9.59 -14.32 -18.72
N GLN A 40 -10.07 -14.26 -19.96
CA GLN A 40 -10.63 -15.41 -20.69
C GLN A 40 -9.63 -16.05 -21.67
N ASP A 41 -8.38 -15.58 -21.71
CA ASP A 41 -7.34 -16.18 -22.56
C ASP A 41 -7.05 -17.63 -22.12
N SER A 42 -7.19 -18.57 -23.07
CA SER A 42 -7.11 -20.01 -22.78
C SER A 42 -5.72 -20.44 -22.31
N ASP A 43 -4.67 -19.82 -22.86
CA ASP A 43 -3.28 -20.16 -22.54
C ASP A 43 -2.92 -19.62 -21.15
N TYR A 44 -3.39 -18.42 -20.82
CA TYR A 44 -3.30 -17.85 -19.49
C TYR A 44 -3.99 -18.75 -18.46
N LEU A 45 -5.25 -19.14 -18.70
CA LEU A 45 -6.00 -19.99 -17.78
C LEU A 45 -5.36 -21.37 -17.61
N ALA A 46 -4.86 -21.98 -18.69
CA ALA A 46 -4.12 -23.24 -18.62
C ALA A 46 -2.88 -23.15 -17.73
N LYS A 47 -2.11 -22.04 -17.84
CA LYS A 47 -0.97 -21.77 -16.96
C LYS A 47 -1.39 -21.60 -15.50
N GLN A 48 -2.51 -20.92 -15.24
CA GLN A 48 -3.03 -20.76 -13.87
C GLN A 48 -3.47 -22.09 -13.26
N ARG A 49 -4.26 -22.90 -13.99
CA ARG A 49 -4.69 -24.23 -13.52
C ARG A 49 -3.51 -25.11 -13.16
N LYS A 50 -2.51 -25.18 -14.05
CA LYS A 50 -1.28 -25.94 -13.80
C LYS A 50 -0.57 -25.45 -12.53
N ARG A 51 -0.37 -24.14 -12.38
CA ARG A 51 0.31 -23.55 -11.23
C ARG A 51 -0.40 -23.84 -9.90
N LEU A 52 -1.72 -23.75 -9.90
CA LEU A 52 -2.56 -24.07 -8.74
C LEU A 52 -2.51 -25.57 -8.40
N ALA A 53 -2.56 -26.43 -9.41
CA ALA A 53 -2.49 -27.89 -9.25
C ALA A 53 -1.12 -28.33 -8.71
N ASP A 54 -0.03 -27.78 -9.25
CA ASP A 54 1.34 -28.04 -8.80
C ASP A 54 1.51 -27.67 -7.31
N THR A 55 0.88 -26.59 -6.86
CA THR A 55 0.87 -26.17 -5.44
C THR A 55 0.18 -27.21 -4.56
N ALA A 56 -0.98 -27.71 -4.98
CA ALA A 56 -1.71 -28.73 -4.24
C ALA A 56 -0.97 -30.09 -4.23
N ARG A 57 -0.36 -30.49 -5.35
CA ARG A 57 0.48 -31.70 -5.45
C ARG A 57 1.70 -31.62 -4.54
N LEU A 58 2.38 -30.47 -4.47
CA LEU A 58 3.49 -30.29 -3.55
C LEU A 58 3.02 -30.40 -2.08
N HIS A 59 1.84 -29.88 -1.77
CA HIS A 59 1.26 -30.00 -0.43
C HIS A 59 0.99 -31.46 -0.06
N ALA A 60 0.42 -32.25 -0.99
CA ALA A 60 0.15 -33.68 -0.79
C ALA A 60 1.40 -34.49 -0.39
N GLN A 61 2.59 -34.09 -0.86
CA GLN A 61 3.85 -34.75 -0.44
C GLN A 61 4.13 -34.64 1.05
N THR A 62 3.54 -33.65 1.73
CA THR A 62 3.68 -33.43 3.17
C THR A 62 2.51 -34.03 3.94
N VAL A 63 1.29 -33.86 3.45
CA VAL A 63 0.07 -34.13 4.24
C VAL A 63 -0.75 -35.34 3.76
N GLY A 64 -0.36 -35.98 2.65
CA GLY A 64 -1.15 -37.04 2.03
C GLY A 64 -2.55 -36.56 1.65
N ASP A 65 -3.57 -37.33 2.03
CA ASP A 65 -4.99 -37.04 1.76
C ASP A 65 -5.67 -36.20 2.85
N SER A 66 -4.89 -35.53 3.71
CA SER A 66 -5.44 -34.70 4.79
C SER A 66 -6.38 -33.62 4.22
N PRO A 67 -7.52 -33.34 4.90
CA PRO A 67 -8.44 -32.30 4.46
C PRO A 67 -7.75 -30.95 4.29
N SER A 68 -7.70 -30.45 3.05
CA SER A 68 -6.94 -29.28 2.67
C SER A 68 -7.79 -28.21 2.01
N PHE A 69 -7.33 -26.97 2.09
CA PHE A 69 -7.88 -25.83 1.39
C PHE A 69 -6.85 -25.29 0.41
N LEU A 70 -7.28 -24.90 -0.79
CA LEU A 70 -6.47 -24.11 -1.69
C LEU A 70 -6.98 -22.67 -1.66
N VAL A 71 -6.13 -21.75 -1.23
CA VAL A 71 -6.42 -20.32 -1.17
C VAL A 71 -5.47 -19.56 -2.09
N ARG A 72 -5.80 -18.32 -2.40
CA ARG A 72 -4.88 -17.38 -3.04
C ARG A 72 -5.03 -15.98 -2.49
N ALA A 73 -3.99 -15.18 -2.62
CA ALA A 73 -4.05 -13.74 -2.42
C ALA A 73 -3.34 -13.03 -3.59
N PRO A 74 -4.01 -12.10 -4.27
CA PRO A 74 -3.40 -11.31 -5.32
C PRO A 74 -2.42 -10.28 -4.73
N GLY A 75 -1.48 -9.83 -5.56
CA GLY A 75 -0.87 -8.53 -5.35
C GLY A 75 -1.91 -7.42 -5.53
N ARG A 76 -1.56 -6.21 -5.10
CA ARG A 76 -2.42 -5.03 -5.25
C ARG A 76 -1.68 -3.89 -5.92
N LEU A 77 -2.42 -3.04 -6.62
CA LEU A 77 -1.95 -1.78 -7.18
C LEU A 77 -2.63 -0.63 -6.42
N ASN A 78 -1.85 0.36 -6.03
CA ASN A 78 -2.39 1.66 -5.63
C ASN A 78 -2.82 2.38 -6.91
N ALA A 79 -4.06 2.11 -7.33
CA ALA A 79 -4.57 2.45 -8.63
C ALA A 79 -4.58 3.97 -8.87
N PHE A 80 -4.91 4.76 -7.84
CA PHE A 80 -5.04 6.22 -7.96
C PHE A 80 -4.36 6.98 -6.83
N LEU A 81 -4.72 6.71 -5.58
CA LEU A 81 -4.27 7.51 -4.44
C LEU A 81 -3.10 6.81 -3.75
N GLU A 82 -2.19 7.55 -3.11
CA GLU A 82 -0.97 7.00 -2.49
C GLU A 82 -0.76 7.56 -1.08
N TYR A 83 -0.24 6.74 -0.16
CA TYR A 83 0.14 7.12 1.22
C TYR A 83 -0.99 7.64 2.14
N LEU A 84 -2.22 7.79 1.65
CA LEU A 84 -3.34 8.38 2.40
C LEU A 84 -3.70 7.61 3.67
N ASP A 85 -3.60 6.28 3.64
CA ASP A 85 -3.98 5.40 4.74
C ASP A 85 -3.16 5.63 6.03
N MET A 86 -1.89 6.04 5.90
CA MET A 86 -1.02 6.38 7.04
C MET A 86 -1.47 7.64 7.80
N CYS A 87 -2.22 8.52 7.13
CA CYS A 87 -2.75 9.77 7.68
C CYS A 87 -4.28 9.76 7.82
N ALA A 88 -4.91 8.59 7.95
CA ALA A 88 -6.37 8.46 8.04
C ALA A 88 -7.10 9.15 6.86
N GLY A 89 -6.52 9.07 5.67
CA GLY A 89 -7.11 9.53 4.41
C GLY A 89 -7.62 8.35 3.59
N ASP A 90 -8.65 8.59 2.78
CA ASP A 90 -9.28 7.52 2.01
C ASP A 90 -8.42 7.13 0.82
N HIS A 91 -8.22 5.84 0.58
CA HIS A 91 -7.29 5.31 -0.41
C HIS A 91 -8.00 4.52 -1.50
N MET A 92 -7.63 4.70 -2.77
CA MET A 92 -8.29 4.02 -3.90
C MET A 92 -7.31 3.08 -4.63
N SER A 93 -7.59 1.77 -4.55
CA SER A 93 -6.68 0.68 -4.91
C SER A 93 -7.41 -0.45 -5.62
N THR A 94 -6.68 -1.37 -6.26
CA THR A 94 -7.26 -2.60 -6.85
C THR A 94 -6.32 -3.78 -6.71
N THR A 95 -6.82 -5.01 -6.88
CA THR A 95 -5.98 -6.22 -6.96
C THR A 95 -5.64 -6.56 -8.40
N ILE A 96 -4.45 -7.13 -8.60
CA ILE A 96 -3.95 -7.49 -9.94
C ILE A 96 -4.06 -9.00 -10.20
N ASP A 97 -4.01 -9.40 -11.45
CA ASP A 97 -4.05 -10.80 -11.89
C ASP A 97 -2.75 -11.59 -11.65
N GLY A 98 -1.79 -11.00 -10.95
CA GLY A 98 -0.68 -11.71 -10.32
C GLY A 98 -0.99 -12.02 -8.86
N ASP A 99 -0.85 -13.28 -8.46
CA ASP A 99 -1.18 -13.74 -7.10
C ASP A 99 -0.16 -14.75 -6.53
N ILE A 100 -0.39 -15.13 -5.26
CA ILE A 100 0.31 -16.20 -4.57
C ILE A 100 -0.74 -17.24 -4.13
N PRO A 101 -0.70 -18.48 -4.62
CA PRO A 101 -1.53 -19.55 -4.11
C PRO A 101 -0.90 -20.18 -2.86
N ALA A 102 -1.73 -20.69 -1.96
CA ALA A 102 -1.30 -21.47 -0.81
C ALA A 102 -2.25 -22.64 -0.55
N ALA A 103 -1.68 -23.82 -0.31
CA ALA A 103 -2.41 -24.99 0.16
C ALA A 103 -2.23 -25.14 1.68
N ILE A 104 -3.33 -25.38 2.40
CA ILE A 104 -3.40 -25.33 3.87
C ILE A 104 -4.10 -26.57 4.40
N SER A 105 -3.47 -27.26 5.35
CA SER A 105 -4.09 -28.32 6.17
C SER A 105 -4.04 -27.96 7.65
N PRO A 106 -5.14 -28.10 8.42
CA PRO A 106 -5.10 -27.99 9.87
C PRO A 106 -4.20 -29.03 10.52
N ARG A 107 -3.61 -28.68 11.68
CA ARG A 107 -2.91 -29.61 12.57
C ARG A 107 -3.59 -29.61 13.94
N ASP A 108 -3.27 -30.62 14.75
CA ASP A 108 -3.77 -30.73 16.13
C ASP A 108 -2.81 -30.17 17.18
N ASP A 109 -1.55 -29.91 16.80
CA ASP A 109 -0.54 -29.23 17.63
C ASP A 109 -0.54 -27.71 17.39
N ASP A 110 0.41 -26.96 17.97
CA ASP A 110 0.58 -25.51 17.77
C ASP A 110 1.68 -25.16 16.75
N ILE A 111 2.05 -26.12 15.89
CA ILE A 111 3.18 -25.98 14.97
C ILE A 111 2.73 -25.44 13.61
N LEU A 112 3.38 -24.40 13.13
CA LEU A 112 3.31 -24.00 11.72
C LEU A 112 4.42 -24.71 10.95
N SER A 113 4.06 -25.63 10.05
CA SER A 113 4.98 -26.24 9.09
C SER A 113 4.83 -25.53 7.76
N VAL A 114 5.77 -24.63 7.46
CA VAL A 114 5.67 -23.68 6.36
C VAL A 114 6.67 -24.04 5.27
N ARG A 115 6.18 -24.18 4.03
CA ARG A 115 6.98 -24.52 2.85
C ARG A 115 6.69 -23.52 1.73
N ASN A 116 7.67 -23.34 0.85
CA ASN A 116 7.54 -22.51 -0.34
C ASN A 116 8.15 -23.25 -1.54
N VAL A 117 7.54 -23.13 -2.72
CA VAL A 117 8.12 -23.67 -3.96
C VAL A 117 9.43 -22.98 -4.35
N ASN A 118 9.60 -21.72 -3.94
CA ASN A 118 10.79 -20.96 -4.24
C ASN A 118 11.87 -21.30 -3.18
N PRO A 119 13.02 -21.86 -3.59
CA PRO A 119 14.06 -22.32 -2.67
C PRO A 119 14.72 -21.19 -1.87
N LEU A 120 14.53 -19.92 -2.25
CA LEU A 120 14.97 -18.76 -1.47
C LEU A 120 14.24 -18.66 -0.12
N PHE A 121 13.08 -19.33 0.03
CA PHE A 121 12.28 -19.35 1.23
C PHE A 121 12.27 -20.77 1.82
N PRO A 122 13.28 -21.13 2.64
CA PRO A 122 13.45 -22.48 3.12
C PRO A 122 12.27 -22.95 3.96
N ALA A 123 11.97 -24.25 3.89
CA ALA A 123 10.95 -24.86 4.74
C ALA A 123 11.32 -24.72 6.22
N THR A 124 10.34 -24.49 7.08
CA THR A 124 10.55 -24.28 8.52
C THR A 124 9.35 -24.77 9.31
N GLU A 125 9.62 -25.35 10.48
CA GLU A 125 8.61 -25.67 11.48
C GLU A 125 8.80 -24.80 12.71
N ILE A 126 7.69 -24.30 13.28
CA ILE A 126 7.76 -23.39 14.40
C ILE A 126 6.53 -23.42 15.29
N SER A 127 6.71 -23.40 16.62
CA SER A 127 5.62 -23.27 17.59
C SER A 127 5.09 -21.84 17.63
N ILE A 128 3.77 -21.69 17.45
CA ILE A 128 3.09 -20.39 17.56
C ILE A 128 3.26 -19.84 18.98
N THR A 129 3.03 -20.69 19.99
CA THR A 129 3.03 -20.30 21.41
C THR A 129 4.41 -19.86 21.87
N GLU A 130 5.46 -20.59 21.48
CA GLU A 130 6.84 -20.24 21.81
C GLU A 130 7.22 -18.86 21.24
N GLN A 131 6.88 -18.59 19.97
CA GLN A 131 7.19 -17.30 19.35
C GLN A 131 6.42 -16.15 19.99
N PHE A 132 5.14 -16.35 20.31
CA PHE A 132 4.34 -15.32 20.98
C PHE A 132 4.89 -15.02 22.37
N ASN A 133 5.20 -16.04 23.17
CA ASN A 133 5.76 -15.85 24.50
C ASN A 133 7.10 -15.12 24.46
N ALA A 134 7.99 -15.49 23.53
CA ALA A 134 9.27 -14.81 23.35
C ALA A 134 9.10 -13.32 23.03
N PHE A 135 8.14 -12.96 22.17
CA PHE A 135 7.86 -11.57 21.83
C PHE A 135 7.16 -10.80 22.97
N ALA A 136 6.13 -11.38 23.58
CA ALA A 136 5.33 -10.73 24.61
C ALA A 136 6.09 -10.54 25.94
N GLN A 137 7.00 -11.46 26.26
CA GLN A 137 7.77 -11.42 27.51
C GLN A 137 9.16 -10.79 27.35
N ALA A 138 9.50 -10.29 26.14
CA ALA A 138 10.75 -9.58 25.94
C ALA A 138 10.87 -8.42 26.95
N PRO A 139 12.02 -8.25 27.64
CA PRO A 139 12.20 -7.21 28.65
C PRO A 139 11.87 -5.83 28.07
N TRP A 140 11.00 -5.06 28.74
CA TRP A 140 10.64 -3.72 28.25
C TRP A 140 11.83 -2.76 28.34
N ASP A 141 12.18 -2.14 27.22
CA ASP A 141 13.40 -1.33 27.10
C ASP A 141 13.43 -0.20 28.15
N GLN A 142 14.54 -0.07 28.87
CA GLN A 142 14.82 1.04 29.79
C GLN A 142 14.72 2.43 29.13
N HIS A 143 14.96 2.50 27.81
CA HIS A 143 14.82 3.70 26.99
C HIS A 143 13.39 3.99 26.53
N ALA A 144 12.46 3.05 26.72
CA ALA A 144 11.02 3.15 26.46
C ALA A 144 10.18 3.29 27.74
N LYS A 145 10.80 3.59 28.88
CA LYS A 145 10.16 3.68 30.22
C LYS A 145 8.93 4.59 30.29
N ASP A 146 8.85 5.59 29.42
CA ASP A 146 7.75 6.57 29.38
C ASP A 146 6.62 6.15 28.41
N LEU A 147 6.75 5.00 27.74
CA LEU A 147 5.76 4.43 26.83
C LEU A 147 4.99 3.29 27.52
N ALA A 148 3.68 3.25 27.27
CA ALA A 148 2.85 2.12 27.68
C ALA A 148 3.21 0.86 26.87
N ASP A 149 3.34 -0.28 27.52
CA ASP A 149 3.58 -1.57 26.85
C ASP A 149 2.28 -2.09 26.21
N ASN A 150 2.04 -1.66 24.98
CA ASN A 150 0.91 -2.06 24.14
C ASN A 150 1.44 -2.52 22.77
N TRP A 151 0.57 -3.06 21.91
CA TRP A 151 0.99 -3.58 20.59
C TRP A 151 1.75 -2.56 19.74
N ASP A 152 1.24 -1.32 19.68
CA ASP A 152 1.82 -0.20 18.95
C ASP A 152 3.27 0.06 19.40
N ASN A 153 3.46 0.38 20.68
CA ASN A 153 4.79 0.66 21.21
C ASN A 153 5.71 -0.57 21.19
N ARG A 154 5.19 -1.78 21.44
CA ARG A 154 6.03 -2.99 21.48
C ARG A 154 6.52 -3.39 20.10
N SER A 155 5.66 -3.33 19.09
CA SER A 155 6.06 -3.58 17.70
C SER A 155 6.99 -2.49 17.15
N LEU A 156 6.93 -1.27 17.68
CA LEU A 156 7.91 -0.21 17.39
C LEU A 156 9.28 -0.45 18.02
N VAL A 157 9.34 -0.88 19.28
CA VAL A 157 10.60 -1.07 20.04
C VAL A 157 11.27 -2.39 19.70
N TYR A 158 10.49 -3.47 19.59
CA TYR A 158 10.98 -4.83 19.34
C TYR A 158 10.29 -5.49 18.13
N PRO A 159 10.30 -4.88 16.93
CA PRO A 159 9.78 -5.54 15.76
C PRO A 159 10.51 -6.88 15.57
N HIS A 160 9.77 -7.94 15.22
CA HIS A 160 10.28 -9.28 14.93
C HIS A 160 11.28 -9.82 15.98
N HIS A 161 11.04 -9.51 17.27
CA HIS A 161 11.93 -9.92 18.37
C HIS A 161 12.29 -11.41 18.29
N GLY A 162 13.58 -11.71 18.48
CA GLY A 162 14.10 -13.08 18.39
C GLY A 162 14.29 -13.61 16.98
N ARG A 163 14.08 -12.79 15.94
CA ARG A 163 14.23 -13.19 14.52
C ARG A 163 15.01 -12.14 13.71
N PRO A 164 15.69 -12.55 12.62
CA PRO A 164 16.34 -11.59 11.72
C PRO A 164 15.33 -10.67 11.04
N GLN A 165 15.69 -9.39 10.88
CA GLN A 165 14.95 -8.44 10.08
C GLN A 165 14.82 -8.93 8.63
N GLY A 166 13.65 -8.74 8.02
CA GLY A 166 13.42 -9.14 6.62
C GLY A 166 13.21 -10.64 6.40
N ASN A 167 13.24 -11.47 7.46
CA ASN A 167 12.89 -12.88 7.35
C ASN A 167 11.41 -13.03 6.95
N TRP A 168 11.15 -13.76 5.86
CA TRP A 168 9.82 -13.92 5.29
C TRP A 168 8.79 -14.53 6.26
N LEU A 169 9.25 -15.38 7.19
CA LEU A 169 8.39 -15.98 8.21
C LEU A 169 7.83 -14.96 9.20
N ASN A 170 8.45 -13.78 9.33
CA ASN A 170 7.90 -12.71 10.17
C ASN A 170 6.54 -12.24 9.63
N PHE A 171 6.36 -12.22 8.30
CA PHE A 171 5.06 -11.93 7.68
C PHE A 171 4.05 -13.05 7.97
N VAL A 172 4.50 -14.31 7.93
CA VAL A 172 3.64 -15.47 8.22
C VAL A 172 3.14 -15.48 9.67
N LEU A 173 4.03 -15.17 10.62
CA LEU A 173 3.69 -15.12 12.05
C LEU A 173 2.84 -13.91 12.42
N SER A 174 2.93 -12.81 11.67
CA SER A 174 2.35 -11.53 12.06
C SER A 174 0.85 -11.57 12.43
N PRO A 175 -0.06 -12.24 11.70
CA PRO A 175 -1.47 -12.30 12.09
C PRO A 175 -1.69 -13.10 13.37
N TYR A 176 -0.88 -14.15 13.60
CA TYR A 176 -0.94 -14.97 14.81
C TYR A 176 -0.50 -14.14 16.03
N MET A 177 0.62 -13.43 15.93
CA MET A 177 1.13 -12.58 17.01
C MET A 177 0.13 -11.50 17.39
N ARG A 178 -0.44 -10.82 16.38
CA ARG A 178 -1.43 -9.76 16.61
C ARG A 178 -2.71 -10.31 17.24
N THR A 179 -3.19 -11.46 16.79
CA THR A 179 -4.41 -12.11 17.32
C THR A 179 -4.23 -12.57 18.77
N LEU A 180 -3.09 -13.19 19.08
CA LEU A 180 -2.75 -13.62 20.44
C LEU A 180 -2.50 -12.43 21.37
N TRP A 181 -2.01 -11.30 20.86
CA TRP A 181 -1.87 -10.09 21.68
C TRP A 181 -3.20 -9.63 22.27
N ASP A 182 -4.27 -9.64 21.47
CA ASP A 182 -5.63 -9.29 21.95
C ASP A 182 -6.27 -10.44 22.73
N ASN A 183 -5.81 -11.68 22.52
CA ASN A 183 -6.41 -12.89 23.08
C ASN A 183 -5.31 -13.84 23.63
N PRO A 184 -4.58 -13.46 24.69
CA PRO A 184 -3.36 -14.16 25.13
C PRO A 184 -3.61 -15.59 25.64
N ASN A 185 -4.85 -15.92 25.98
CA ASN A 185 -5.24 -17.26 26.44
C ASN A 185 -5.76 -18.16 25.31
N LEU A 186 -5.76 -17.69 24.05
CA LEU A 186 -6.26 -18.45 22.93
C LEU A 186 -5.26 -19.53 22.52
N GLU A 187 -5.67 -20.80 22.58
CA GLU A 187 -4.86 -21.93 22.13
C GLU A 187 -5.09 -22.20 20.64
N LEU A 188 -4.27 -21.58 19.80
CA LEU A 188 -4.32 -21.76 18.35
C LEU A 188 -3.74 -23.11 17.92
N ARG A 189 -4.47 -23.81 17.06
CA ARG A 189 -3.97 -24.92 16.26
C ARG A 189 -2.98 -24.42 15.20
N GLY A 190 -1.97 -25.23 14.98
CA GLY A 190 -0.99 -25.14 13.92
C GLY A 190 -1.58 -25.46 12.54
N ALA A 191 -0.73 -25.36 11.54
CA ALA A 191 -1.10 -25.57 10.13
C ALA A 191 0.10 -26.06 9.33
N ASN A 192 -0.16 -26.95 8.38
CA ASN A 192 0.75 -27.17 7.26
C ASN A 192 0.40 -26.15 6.17
N ILE A 193 1.37 -25.34 5.75
CA ILE A 193 1.17 -24.28 4.75
C ILE A 193 2.19 -24.49 3.63
N THR A 194 1.73 -24.57 2.38
CA THR A 194 2.58 -24.64 1.20
C THR A 194 2.26 -23.47 0.28
N PHE A 195 3.17 -22.50 0.20
CA PHE A 195 3.09 -21.39 -0.74
C PHE A 195 3.57 -21.84 -2.12
N GLY A 196 2.72 -21.66 -3.12
CA GLY A 196 2.99 -21.99 -4.51
C GLY A 196 3.72 -20.87 -5.27
N ALA A 197 3.87 -21.06 -6.58
CA ALA A 197 4.62 -20.12 -7.41
C ALA A 197 3.85 -18.79 -7.54
N ALA A 198 4.52 -17.69 -7.20
CA ALA A 198 3.95 -16.35 -7.31
C ALA A 198 4.01 -15.86 -8.77
N THR A 199 2.92 -15.24 -9.24
CA THR A 199 2.88 -14.49 -10.53
C THR A 199 2.75 -12.98 -10.31
N ALA A 200 2.55 -12.56 -9.05
CA ALA A 200 2.67 -11.17 -8.66
C ALA A 200 4.12 -10.71 -8.90
N PRO A 201 4.34 -9.61 -9.65
CA PRO A 201 5.70 -9.14 -9.93
C PRO A 201 6.43 -8.79 -8.62
N PHE A 202 7.59 -9.39 -8.39
CA PHE A 202 8.43 -9.08 -7.23
C PHE A 202 8.96 -7.65 -7.33
N ARG A 203 9.00 -6.94 -6.19
CA ARG A 203 9.60 -5.60 -6.05
C ARG A 203 8.99 -4.50 -6.95
N ALA A 204 7.88 -4.77 -7.64
CA ALA A 204 7.17 -3.84 -8.52
C ALA A 204 6.21 -2.87 -7.82
N GLY A 205 6.31 -2.72 -6.50
CA GLY A 205 5.35 -1.92 -5.72
C GLY A 205 3.96 -2.56 -5.60
N THR A 206 3.84 -3.88 -5.75
CA THR A 206 2.57 -4.64 -5.79
C THR A 206 2.15 -5.28 -4.45
N SER A 207 2.88 -5.02 -3.36
CA SER A 207 2.68 -5.56 -2.00
C SER A 207 2.48 -7.07 -1.89
N SER A 208 3.40 -7.81 -2.48
CA SER A 208 3.51 -9.26 -2.25
C SER A 208 3.69 -9.63 -0.77
N SER A 209 4.25 -8.76 0.07
CA SER A 209 4.38 -9.00 1.52
C SER A 209 3.04 -9.05 2.23
N SER A 210 2.17 -8.06 1.98
CA SER A 210 0.83 -8.02 2.55
C SER A 210 -0.04 -9.17 2.03
N ALA A 211 0.18 -9.67 0.81
CA ALA A 211 -0.48 -10.89 0.31
C ALA A 211 -0.13 -12.12 1.17
N ILE A 212 1.13 -12.27 1.61
CA ILE A 212 1.52 -13.33 2.56
C ILE A 212 0.84 -13.14 3.91
N VAL A 213 0.77 -11.91 4.44
CA VAL A 213 0.06 -11.61 5.69
C VAL A 213 -1.42 -12.03 5.59
N VAL A 214 -2.11 -11.68 4.49
CA VAL A 214 -3.49 -12.10 4.26
C VAL A 214 -3.61 -13.63 4.14
N LEU A 215 -2.74 -14.29 3.38
CA LEU A 215 -2.76 -15.76 3.25
C LEU A 215 -2.55 -16.46 4.61
N SER A 216 -1.63 -15.95 5.43
CA SER A 216 -1.37 -16.48 6.76
C SER A 216 -2.55 -16.27 7.70
N TYR A 217 -3.26 -15.14 7.58
CA TYR A 217 -4.53 -14.96 8.29
C TYR A 217 -5.60 -15.93 7.81
N LEU A 218 -5.76 -16.13 6.50
CA LEU A 218 -6.70 -17.12 5.97
C LEU A 218 -6.39 -18.52 6.47
N SER A 219 -5.11 -18.88 6.56
CA SER A 219 -4.66 -20.14 7.18
C SER A 219 -5.05 -20.23 8.65
N MET A 220 -4.72 -19.21 9.45
CA MET A 220 -5.10 -19.15 10.86
C MET A 220 -6.61 -19.29 11.03
N TYR A 221 -7.40 -18.55 10.23
CA TYR A 221 -8.85 -18.58 10.26
C TYR A 221 -9.40 -19.96 9.91
N LEU A 222 -8.98 -20.57 8.79
CA LEU A 222 -9.49 -21.87 8.35
C LEU A 222 -9.18 -22.99 9.37
N CYS A 223 -8.02 -22.94 10.04
CA CYS A 223 -7.62 -23.93 11.04
C CYS A 223 -8.23 -23.70 12.44
N ASN A 224 -8.72 -22.49 12.72
CA ASN A 224 -9.15 -22.07 14.06
C ASN A 224 -10.51 -21.36 14.12
N ARG A 225 -11.33 -21.38 13.05
CA ARG A 225 -12.62 -20.65 12.98
C ARG A 225 -13.62 -21.01 14.09
N ASP A 226 -13.49 -22.19 14.69
CA ASP A 226 -14.27 -22.65 15.85
C ASP A 226 -13.77 -22.10 17.19
N LYS A 227 -12.54 -21.59 17.24
CA LYS A 227 -11.89 -21.03 18.43
C LYS A 227 -11.78 -19.50 18.40
N LEU A 228 -11.73 -18.90 17.20
CA LEU A 228 -11.56 -17.46 17.03
C LEU A 228 -12.82 -16.68 17.44
N PRO A 229 -12.66 -15.48 18.04
CA PRO A 229 -13.79 -14.61 18.31
C PRO A 229 -14.46 -14.17 17.00
N GLU A 230 -15.78 -13.95 17.04
CA GLU A 230 -16.48 -13.37 15.89
C GLU A 230 -15.97 -11.95 15.64
N ALA A 231 -15.61 -11.66 14.38
CA ALA A 231 -15.12 -10.36 13.96
C ALA A 231 -15.74 -9.98 12.61
N SER A 232 -15.98 -8.68 12.43
CA SER A 232 -16.36 -8.16 11.12
C SER A 232 -15.17 -8.13 10.17
N ILE A 233 -15.45 -8.15 8.87
CA ILE A 233 -14.41 -7.98 7.84
C ILE A 233 -13.59 -6.70 8.07
N ARG A 234 -14.23 -5.63 8.57
CA ARG A 234 -13.61 -4.33 8.85
C ARG A 234 -12.58 -4.42 9.98
N GLN A 235 -12.95 -5.12 11.06
CA GLN A 235 -12.06 -5.38 12.20
C GLN A 235 -10.85 -6.22 11.77
N ILE A 236 -11.08 -7.22 10.92
CA ILE A 236 -10.01 -8.07 10.37
C ILE A 236 -9.05 -7.25 9.49
N CYS A 237 -9.57 -6.42 8.59
CA CYS A 237 -8.74 -5.57 7.74
C CYS A 237 -7.85 -4.62 8.57
N LYS A 238 -8.42 -4.00 9.62
CA LYS A 238 -7.65 -3.17 10.56
C LYS A 238 -6.57 -3.99 11.28
N MET A 239 -6.96 -5.14 11.84
CA MET A 239 -6.03 -6.05 12.54
C MET A 239 -4.87 -6.48 11.64
N LEU A 240 -5.11 -6.76 10.36
CA LEU A 240 -4.07 -7.17 9.42
C LEU A 240 -3.08 -6.05 9.09
N GLY A 241 -3.54 -4.80 9.01
CA GLY A 241 -2.65 -3.64 8.91
C GLY A 241 -1.74 -3.51 10.13
N GLU A 242 -2.30 -3.67 11.33
CA GLU A 242 -1.56 -3.64 12.59
C GLU A 242 -0.64 -4.85 12.77
N ALA A 243 -1.01 -6.02 12.24
CA ALA A 243 -0.21 -7.22 12.30
C ALA A 243 1.15 -7.02 11.62
N GLU A 244 1.17 -6.38 10.45
CA GLU A 244 2.40 -6.15 9.69
C GLU A 244 3.41 -5.23 10.42
N TRP A 245 2.98 -4.52 11.48
CA TRP A 245 3.87 -3.75 12.35
C TRP A 245 4.88 -4.65 13.08
N TYR A 246 4.51 -5.91 13.39
CA TYR A 246 5.43 -6.92 13.93
C TYR A 246 6.64 -7.12 13.01
N VAL A 247 6.49 -6.95 11.70
CA VAL A 247 7.59 -7.13 10.74
C VAL A 247 8.55 -5.93 10.73
N GLY A 248 8.17 -4.81 11.36
CA GLY A 248 8.94 -3.57 11.43
C GLY A 248 8.44 -2.48 10.48
N THR A 249 7.38 -2.74 9.71
CA THR A 249 6.73 -1.75 8.85
C THR A 249 5.49 -1.21 9.52
N HIS A 250 5.61 -0.03 10.13
CA HIS A 250 4.48 0.68 10.74
C HIS A 250 3.66 1.44 9.69
N GLY A 251 2.93 0.69 8.85
CA GLY A 251 2.08 1.19 7.76
C GLY A 251 0.60 1.29 8.14
N GLY A 252 -0.25 1.63 7.17
CA GLY A 252 -1.71 1.56 7.30
C GLY A 252 -2.26 0.18 6.92
N ALA A 253 -3.55 0.12 6.62
CA ALA A 253 -4.28 -1.12 6.34
C ALA A 253 -4.75 -1.23 4.87
N ASN A 254 -4.40 -0.29 3.98
CA ASN A 254 -4.96 -0.25 2.62
C ASN A 254 -4.64 -1.52 1.82
N ASP A 255 -3.40 -2.00 1.92
CA ASP A 255 -2.92 -3.15 1.15
C ASP A 255 -3.72 -4.41 1.50
N GLN A 256 -3.81 -4.71 2.79
CA GLN A 256 -4.52 -5.89 3.32
C GLN A 256 -6.03 -5.78 3.07
N THR A 257 -6.59 -4.57 3.20
CA THR A 257 -8.01 -4.31 2.92
C THR A 257 -8.34 -4.55 1.45
N THR A 258 -7.54 -4.01 0.55
CA THR A 258 -7.71 -4.18 -0.90
C THR A 258 -7.57 -5.65 -1.27
N ILE A 259 -6.49 -6.29 -0.80
CA ILE A 259 -6.25 -7.71 -1.07
C ILE A 259 -7.42 -8.55 -0.57
N LEU A 260 -7.98 -8.29 0.60
CA LEU A 260 -9.05 -9.13 1.13
C LEU A 260 -10.44 -8.84 0.53
N ARG A 261 -10.70 -7.61 0.06
CA ARG A 261 -12.07 -7.16 -0.26
C ARG A 261 -12.36 -6.89 -1.73
N ASN A 262 -11.38 -6.79 -2.61
CA ASN A 262 -11.59 -6.37 -4.01
C ASN A 262 -12.54 -7.30 -4.77
N PRO A 263 -13.67 -6.82 -5.30
CA PRO A 263 -14.42 -7.59 -6.29
C PRO A 263 -13.65 -7.70 -7.61
N VAL A 264 -13.95 -8.72 -8.40
CA VAL A 264 -13.39 -8.85 -9.76
C VAL A 264 -13.77 -7.65 -10.63
N ASN A 265 -12.84 -7.22 -11.48
CA ASN A 265 -13.01 -6.09 -12.40
C ASN A 265 -13.47 -4.77 -11.76
N SER A 266 -12.92 -4.46 -10.57
CA SER A 266 -13.31 -3.28 -9.80
C SER A 266 -12.11 -2.62 -9.14
N VAL A 267 -12.33 -1.38 -8.71
CA VAL A 267 -11.44 -0.62 -7.84
C VAL A 267 -12.12 -0.51 -6.49
N VAL A 268 -11.39 -0.53 -5.39
CA VAL A 268 -11.95 -0.33 -4.05
C VAL A 268 -11.49 1.01 -3.49
N TYR A 269 -12.46 1.79 -3.03
CA TYR A 269 -12.22 3.00 -2.26
C TYR A 269 -12.30 2.70 -0.76
N ASN A 270 -11.14 2.54 -0.13
CA ASN A 270 -10.96 2.28 1.29
C ASN A 270 -11.04 3.56 2.11
N ARG A 271 -12.01 3.66 3.00
CA ARG A 271 -12.32 4.84 3.80
C ARG A 271 -11.59 4.81 5.14
N HIS A 272 -10.31 5.15 5.16
CA HIS A 272 -9.55 5.24 6.41
C HIS A 272 -9.86 6.50 7.22
N SER A 273 -10.58 7.47 6.63
CA SER A 273 -11.04 8.67 7.34
C SER A 273 -12.19 8.40 8.33
N LYS A 274 -12.86 7.26 8.20
CA LYS A 274 -13.94 6.85 9.11
C LYS A 274 -13.38 6.15 10.36
N PRO A 275 -14.04 6.29 11.52
CA PRO A 275 -13.64 5.57 12.74
C PRO A 275 -13.59 4.05 12.58
N ASP A 276 -14.60 3.51 11.89
CA ASP A 276 -14.62 2.12 11.44
C ASP A 276 -14.23 2.05 9.97
N LEU A 277 -13.19 1.27 9.68
CA LEU A 277 -12.72 1.07 8.33
C LEU A 277 -13.86 0.62 7.42
N ASP A 278 -14.06 1.35 6.33
CA ASP A 278 -15.08 1.05 5.33
C ASP A 278 -14.44 0.89 3.96
N SER A 279 -15.11 0.20 3.05
CA SER A 279 -14.64 0.09 1.68
C SER A 279 -15.83 0.08 0.75
N THR A 280 -15.75 0.91 -0.29
CA THR A 280 -16.75 1.00 -1.35
C THR A 280 -16.14 0.44 -2.62
N PRO A 281 -16.60 -0.74 -3.10
CA PRO A 281 -16.24 -1.18 -4.44
C PRO A 281 -16.83 -0.21 -5.47
N LEU A 282 -16.00 0.17 -6.44
CA LEU A 282 -16.33 1.07 -7.53
C LEU A 282 -16.14 0.32 -8.85
N PRO A 283 -17.11 0.44 -9.77
CA PRO A 283 -16.93 -0.03 -11.13
C PRO A 283 -15.77 0.71 -11.77
N PHE A 284 -15.01 0.01 -12.62
CA PHE A 284 -13.95 0.66 -13.40
C PHE A 284 -14.43 0.99 -14.81
N LEU A 285 -13.85 2.03 -15.42
CA LEU A 285 -14.21 2.45 -16.76
C LEU A 285 -13.84 1.37 -17.78
N LYS A 286 -14.84 0.91 -18.55
CA LYS A 286 -14.64 -0.04 -19.66
C LYS A 286 -13.75 0.56 -20.75
N GLY A 287 -13.00 -0.27 -21.47
CA GLY A 287 -12.11 0.17 -22.55
C GLY A 287 -10.80 0.80 -22.07
N ILE A 288 -10.46 0.65 -20.78
CA ILE A 288 -9.16 1.02 -20.24
C ILE A 288 -8.44 -0.25 -19.80
N HIS A 289 -7.23 -0.41 -20.29
CA HIS A 289 -6.25 -1.33 -19.74
C HIS A 289 -5.23 -0.58 -18.90
N VAL A 290 -4.69 -1.27 -17.89
CA VAL A 290 -3.54 -0.77 -17.13
C VAL A 290 -2.30 -1.50 -17.60
N VAL A 291 -1.31 -0.75 -18.09
CA VAL A 291 0.04 -1.26 -18.36
C VAL A 291 0.91 -0.93 -17.16
N LEU A 292 1.39 -1.95 -16.46
CA LEU A 292 2.40 -1.81 -15.42
C LEU A 292 3.78 -1.88 -16.09
N ALA A 293 4.62 -0.87 -15.92
CA ALA A 293 5.95 -0.80 -16.53
C ALA A 293 7.02 -0.48 -15.48
N ASN A 294 8.08 -1.29 -15.41
CA ASN A 294 9.18 -1.13 -14.48
C ASN A 294 10.19 -0.10 -14.99
N SER A 295 10.56 0.88 -14.16
CA SER A 295 11.60 1.85 -14.50
C SER A 295 13.01 1.24 -14.51
N LEU A 296 13.18 0.05 -13.95
CA LEU A 296 14.47 -0.60 -13.68
C LEU A 296 15.34 0.16 -12.67
N TRP A 297 14.82 1.22 -12.06
CA TRP A 297 15.44 1.87 -10.91
C TRP A 297 15.01 1.14 -9.64
N GLU A 298 15.86 0.24 -9.16
CA GLU A 298 15.60 -0.54 -7.95
C GLU A 298 15.76 0.33 -6.69
N VAL A 299 14.79 0.21 -5.78
CA VAL A 299 14.87 0.82 -4.45
C VAL A 299 14.98 -0.29 -3.43
N ASN A 300 16.18 -0.47 -2.87
CA ASN A 300 16.34 -1.39 -1.76
C ASN A 300 15.65 -0.80 -0.52
N LYS A 301 14.52 -1.40 -0.13
CA LYS A 301 13.74 -0.97 1.04
C LYS A 301 14.55 -1.10 2.33
N THR A 302 15.47 -2.04 2.49
CA THR A 302 16.18 -2.26 3.76
C THR A 302 17.23 -1.18 4.08
N LEU A 303 17.83 -0.54 3.07
CA LEU A 303 18.90 0.46 3.24
C LEU A 303 18.41 1.91 3.04
N GLY A 304 18.50 2.42 1.81
CA GLY A 304 18.18 3.80 1.45
C GLY A 304 16.68 4.06 1.26
N GLY A 305 15.91 3.05 0.86
CA GLY A 305 14.46 3.13 0.69
C GLY A 305 13.74 3.38 2.01
N ASN A 306 14.17 2.70 3.09
CA ASN A 306 13.64 2.90 4.44
C ASN A 306 13.83 4.33 4.92
N GLN A 307 15.00 4.95 4.74
CA GLN A 307 15.20 6.34 5.17
C GLN A 307 14.30 7.31 4.41
N SER A 308 14.21 7.16 3.08
CA SER A 308 13.37 7.99 2.21
C SER A 308 11.89 7.89 2.61
N PHE A 309 11.39 6.67 2.85
CA PHE A 309 10.02 6.42 3.27
C PHE A 309 9.75 6.89 4.71
N ASN A 310 10.64 6.56 5.66
CA ASN A 310 10.51 6.96 7.07
C ASN A 310 10.59 8.48 7.24
N MET A 311 11.38 9.18 6.42
CA MET A 311 11.40 10.65 6.39
C MET A 311 10.02 11.23 6.01
N ARG A 312 9.26 10.58 5.12
CA ARG A 312 7.91 11.05 4.74
C ARG A 312 6.90 10.81 5.85
N LYS A 313 6.99 9.67 6.53
CA LYS A 313 6.23 9.43 7.77
C LYS A 313 6.55 10.51 8.81
N GLY A 314 7.82 10.91 8.92
CA GLY A 314 8.24 12.03 9.74
C GLY A 314 7.60 13.36 9.34
N TRP A 315 7.53 13.68 8.04
CA TRP A 315 6.87 14.89 7.53
C TRP A 315 5.38 14.92 7.83
N MET A 316 4.71 13.79 7.60
CA MET A 316 3.30 13.58 7.91
C MET A 316 3.03 13.80 9.39
N GLN A 317 3.71 13.05 10.26
CA GLN A 317 3.50 13.09 11.70
C GLN A 317 3.82 14.46 12.29
N MET A 318 4.96 15.06 11.92
CA MET A 318 5.34 16.39 12.39
C MET A 318 4.33 17.45 11.94
N GLY A 319 3.86 17.34 10.69
CA GLY A 319 2.88 18.26 10.15
C GLY A 319 1.53 18.16 10.84
N ASP A 320 1.08 16.95 11.14
CA ASP A 320 -0.15 16.70 11.89
C ASP A 320 -0.09 17.24 13.31
N GLU A 321 1.03 17.01 14.01
CA GLU A 321 1.24 17.54 15.36
C GLU A 321 1.25 19.07 15.35
N LEU A 322 1.93 19.70 14.40
CA LEU A 322 1.94 21.16 14.28
C LEU A 322 0.54 21.72 13.92
N ALA A 323 -0.18 21.09 13.01
CA ALA A 323 -1.54 21.50 12.66
C ALA A 323 -2.46 21.49 13.89
N LYS A 324 -2.37 20.45 14.73
CA LYS A 324 -3.11 20.36 16.00
C LYS A 324 -2.73 21.45 16.99
N LEU A 325 -1.44 21.77 17.11
CA LEU A 325 -0.97 22.87 17.95
C LEU A 325 -1.51 24.22 17.46
N ILE A 326 -1.48 24.47 16.15
CA ILE A 326 -2.06 25.67 15.54
C ILE A 326 -3.54 25.78 15.87
N ILE A 327 -4.32 24.72 15.63
CA ILE A 327 -5.75 24.67 15.94
C ILE A 327 -5.99 25.03 17.41
N LYS A 328 -5.24 24.39 18.33
CA LYS A 328 -5.35 24.63 19.77
C LYS A 328 -5.09 26.10 20.13
N GLU A 329 -3.98 26.68 19.66
CA GLU A 329 -3.61 28.06 19.99
C GLU A 329 -4.60 29.08 19.40
N VAL A 330 -5.09 28.83 18.18
CA VAL A 330 -6.10 29.67 17.55
C VAL A 330 -7.42 29.64 18.33
N ARG A 331 -7.89 28.46 18.71
CA ARG A 331 -9.12 28.32 19.52
C ARG A 331 -8.97 28.93 20.89
N GLN A 332 -7.80 28.81 21.53
CA GLN A 332 -7.53 29.48 22.79
C GLN A 332 -7.55 31.01 22.64
N ALA A 333 -6.96 31.55 21.58
CA ALA A 333 -6.98 32.98 21.29
C ALA A 333 -8.42 33.49 21.06
N GLN A 334 -9.24 32.76 20.29
CA GLN A 334 -10.65 33.11 20.08
C GLN A 334 -11.47 33.10 21.37
N ARG A 335 -11.29 32.09 22.23
CA ARG A 335 -11.94 32.04 23.54
C ARG A 335 -11.47 33.16 24.48
N GLY A 336 -10.25 33.67 24.27
CA GLY A 336 -9.70 34.84 24.96
C GLY A 336 -10.10 36.20 24.37
N GLY A 337 -10.96 36.24 23.35
CA GLY A 337 -11.45 37.47 22.73
C GLY A 337 -10.56 38.05 21.62
N ALA A 338 -9.50 37.34 21.19
CA ALA A 338 -8.76 37.70 19.99
C ALA A 338 -9.53 37.26 18.73
N GLY A 339 -9.34 37.96 17.61
CA GLY A 339 -9.86 37.52 16.31
C GLY A 339 -10.69 38.51 15.51
N SER A 340 -10.51 39.81 15.73
CA SER A 340 -11.27 40.86 15.03
C SER A 340 -10.44 41.71 14.06
N GLU A 341 -9.11 41.69 14.14
CA GLU A 341 -8.22 42.51 13.30
C GLU A 341 -7.58 41.70 12.18
N MET A 342 -7.50 42.27 10.99
CA MET A 342 -6.80 41.64 9.87
C MET A 342 -5.32 41.34 10.23
N GLY A 343 -4.86 40.16 9.83
CA GLY A 343 -3.52 39.64 10.11
C GLY A 343 -3.31 39.09 11.54
N TRP A 344 -4.35 38.96 12.36
CA TRP A 344 -4.22 38.46 13.73
C TRP A 344 -3.71 37.01 13.77
N LEU A 345 -4.11 36.16 12.81
CA LEU A 345 -3.62 34.79 12.73
C LEU A 345 -2.12 34.78 12.44
N GLY A 346 -1.67 35.60 11.49
CA GLY A 346 -0.24 35.72 11.17
C GLY A 346 0.60 36.16 12.37
N ARG A 347 0.10 37.11 13.17
CA ARG A 347 0.76 37.55 14.43
C ARG A 347 0.81 36.43 15.46
N LEU A 348 -0.33 35.77 15.71
CA LEU A 348 -0.42 34.65 16.64
C LEU A 348 0.58 33.53 16.30
N ILE A 349 0.63 33.10 15.02
CA ILE A 349 1.54 32.05 14.58
C ILE A 349 3.00 32.44 14.78
N LYS A 350 3.35 33.69 14.44
CA LYS A 350 4.70 34.21 14.64
C LYS A 350 5.10 34.24 16.11
N ASP A 351 4.20 34.71 16.97
CA ASP A 351 4.47 34.84 18.41
C ASP A 351 4.57 33.48 19.11
N LYS A 352 3.76 32.50 18.69
CA LYS A 352 3.71 31.17 19.31
C LYS A 352 4.76 30.20 18.78
N PHE A 353 5.06 30.26 17.48
CA PHE A 353 5.88 29.24 16.81
C PHE A 353 7.14 29.80 16.14
N GLY A 354 7.31 31.12 16.09
CA GLY A 354 8.53 31.76 15.60
C GLY A 354 8.68 31.84 14.07
N PHE A 355 7.70 31.38 13.29
CA PHE A 355 7.72 31.44 11.83
C PHE A 355 6.58 32.30 11.26
N THR A 356 6.75 32.74 10.00
CA THR A 356 5.75 33.57 9.30
C THR A 356 4.86 32.70 8.42
N VAL A 357 3.56 33.02 8.39
CA VAL A 357 2.57 32.35 7.53
C VAL A 357 2.86 32.57 6.04
N GLY A 358 2.40 31.65 5.20
CA GLY A 358 2.69 31.63 3.77
C GLY A 358 1.95 32.66 2.92
N GLY A 359 0.98 33.37 3.47
CA GLY A 359 0.14 34.34 2.77
C GLY A 359 -1.01 34.83 3.64
N ALA A 360 -1.86 35.66 3.06
CA ALA A 360 -3.09 36.13 3.71
C ALA A 360 -4.09 34.97 3.87
N VAL A 361 -4.87 35.02 4.96
CA VAL A 361 -5.88 34.01 5.31
C VAL A 361 -7.24 34.65 5.67
N PRO A 362 -7.81 35.48 4.77
CA PRO A 362 -8.99 36.27 5.06
C PRO A 362 -10.24 35.46 5.41
N LEU A 363 -10.45 34.28 4.83
CA LEU A 363 -11.60 33.43 5.15
C LEU A 363 -11.51 32.91 6.59
N LEU A 364 -10.34 32.43 7.00
CA LEU A 364 -10.10 31.94 8.36
C LEU A 364 -10.08 33.06 9.41
N GLU A 365 -9.72 34.29 9.03
CA GLU A 365 -9.78 35.44 9.94
C GLU A 365 -11.20 35.97 10.11
N SER A 366 -11.99 35.98 9.05
CA SER A 366 -13.34 36.59 9.04
C SER A 366 -14.47 35.64 9.42
N THR A 367 -14.22 34.32 9.42
CA THR A 367 -15.25 33.30 9.68
C THR A 367 -14.88 32.41 10.88
N PRO A 368 -15.17 32.83 12.13
CA PRO A 368 -14.82 32.07 13.34
C PRO A 368 -15.38 30.65 13.39
N GLU A 369 -16.55 30.41 12.79
CA GLU A 369 -17.20 29.09 12.72
C GLU A 369 -16.35 28.03 12.01
N TYR A 370 -15.47 28.43 11.08
CA TYR A 370 -14.57 27.48 10.41
C TYR A 370 -13.61 26.84 11.41
N TRP A 371 -13.16 27.58 12.43
CA TRP A 371 -12.27 27.04 13.44
C TRP A 371 -12.95 26.04 14.38
N GLU A 372 -14.25 26.19 14.64
CA GLU A 372 -15.04 25.20 15.37
C GLU A 372 -15.10 23.87 14.63
N LYS A 373 -15.36 23.95 13.32
CA LYS A 373 -15.41 22.78 12.45
C LYS A 373 -14.04 22.11 12.29
N ILE A 374 -12.98 22.90 12.10
CA ILE A 374 -11.60 22.38 12.06
C ILE A 374 -11.25 21.69 13.39
N GLU A 375 -11.53 22.32 14.55
CA GLU A 375 -11.27 21.75 15.88
C GLU A 375 -12.02 20.42 16.09
N ALA A 376 -13.27 20.34 15.63
CA ALA A 376 -14.10 19.14 15.79
C ALA A 376 -13.69 17.99 14.86
N ASN A 377 -13.30 18.30 13.62
CA ASN A 377 -13.21 17.30 12.55
C ASN A 377 -11.77 16.97 12.11
N TYR A 378 -10.77 17.78 12.44
CA TYR A 378 -9.38 17.51 12.07
C TYR A 378 -8.80 16.35 12.90
N CYS A 379 -8.49 15.22 12.24
CA CYS A 379 -7.81 14.08 12.87
C CYS A 379 -6.32 14.01 12.48
N LYS A 380 -6.06 13.95 11.17
CA LYS A 380 -4.75 13.90 10.53
C LYS A 380 -4.83 14.57 9.15
N PHE A 381 -3.76 14.61 8.37
CA PHE A 381 -3.78 15.21 7.03
C PHE A 381 -4.76 14.55 6.07
N GLY A 382 -5.12 13.28 6.29
CA GLY A 382 -6.21 12.64 5.56
C GLY A 382 -7.57 13.33 5.73
N SER A 383 -7.76 14.08 6.82
CA SER A 383 -8.96 14.89 7.05
C SER A 383 -9.03 16.15 6.19
N LEU A 384 -7.98 16.53 5.43
CA LEU A 384 -7.94 17.77 4.63
C LEU A 384 -8.84 17.68 3.39
N HIS A 385 -10.14 17.57 3.60
CA HIS A 385 -11.16 17.54 2.57
C HIS A 385 -12.42 18.26 3.06
N ARG A 386 -13.12 18.94 2.15
CA ARG A 386 -14.30 19.75 2.51
C ARG A 386 -15.41 18.94 3.18
N ASP A 387 -15.63 17.71 2.76
CA ASP A 387 -16.71 16.86 3.29
C ASP A 387 -16.37 16.28 4.67
N ILE A 388 -15.08 16.26 5.02
CA ILE A 388 -14.61 15.83 6.35
C ILE A 388 -14.57 17.02 7.30
N LEU A 389 -13.89 18.11 6.92
CA LEU A 389 -13.76 19.28 7.80
C LEU A 389 -15.05 20.09 7.88
N GLY A 390 -15.93 20.04 6.88
CA GLY A 390 -17.15 20.84 6.81
C GLY A 390 -16.92 22.30 6.43
N ILE A 391 -15.78 22.60 5.79
CA ILE A 391 -15.39 23.95 5.33
C ILE A 391 -15.01 23.94 3.84
N PRO A 392 -15.13 25.06 3.10
CA PRO A 392 -14.78 25.12 1.69
C PRO A 392 -13.29 24.86 1.41
N ASP A 393 -12.96 24.34 0.23
CA ASP A 393 -11.57 24.06 -0.17
C ASP A 393 -10.67 25.30 -0.13
N ASP A 394 -11.22 26.50 -0.38
CA ASP A 394 -10.48 27.76 -0.22
C ASP A 394 -10.05 28.03 1.23
N ALA A 395 -10.91 27.73 2.20
CA ALA A 395 -10.57 27.86 3.62
C ALA A 395 -9.55 26.79 4.05
N ILE A 396 -9.60 25.59 3.46
CA ILE A 396 -8.57 24.56 3.66
C ILE A 396 -7.24 25.05 3.09
N ARG A 397 -7.21 25.60 1.88
CA ARG A 397 -6.00 26.19 1.28
C ARG A 397 -5.40 27.28 2.17
N GLU A 398 -6.22 28.14 2.76
CA GLU A 398 -5.76 29.12 3.76
C GLU A 398 -5.20 28.45 5.02
N PHE A 399 -5.83 27.39 5.53
CA PHE A 399 -5.32 26.64 6.67
C PHE A 399 -3.93 26.08 6.39
N LEU A 400 -3.68 25.59 5.18
CA LEU A 400 -2.36 25.14 4.76
C LEU A 400 -1.32 26.28 4.74
N LEU A 401 -1.71 27.52 4.47
CA LEU A 401 -0.79 28.68 4.51
C LEU A 401 -0.30 28.98 5.93
N LEU A 402 -1.03 28.56 6.97
CA LEU A 402 -0.58 28.68 8.36
C LEU A 402 0.56 27.72 8.69
N LEU A 403 0.79 26.70 7.87
CA LEU A 403 1.92 25.78 8.02
C LEU A 403 3.18 26.34 7.32
N PRO A 404 4.37 26.16 7.92
CA PRO A 404 5.62 26.52 7.28
C PRO A 404 5.92 25.55 6.13
N VAL A 405 6.65 26.02 5.11
CA VAL A 405 7.06 25.14 3.99
C VAL A 405 7.95 24.02 4.51
N LYS A 406 8.94 24.40 5.32
CA LYS A 406 9.90 23.49 5.93
C LYS A 406 10.18 23.91 7.37
N ILE A 407 10.60 22.94 8.17
CA ILE A 407 11.09 23.15 9.53
C ILE A 407 12.43 22.43 9.66
N THR A 408 13.44 23.09 10.21
CA THR A 408 14.73 22.48 10.56
C THR A 408 14.60 21.66 11.85
N PRO A 409 15.51 20.70 12.13
CA PRO A 409 15.49 19.99 13.41
C PRO A 409 15.55 20.90 14.64
N ASP A 410 16.18 22.06 14.53
CA ASP A 410 16.34 23.02 15.63
C ASP A 410 15.06 23.83 15.86
N GLU A 411 14.39 24.27 14.79
CA GLU A 411 13.06 24.89 14.89
C GLU A 411 12.02 23.89 15.41
N ALA A 412 12.07 22.63 14.96
CA ALA A 412 11.17 21.59 15.45
C ALA A 412 11.39 21.32 16.96
N ALA A 413 12.66 21.25 17.40
CA ALA A 413 12.99 21.13 18.82
C ALA A 413 12.39 22.27 19.66
N ALA A 414 12.49 23.51 19.17
CA ALA A 414 11.91 24.67 19.82
C ALA A 414 10.36 24.63 19.85
N ILE A 415 9.73 24.32 18.72
CA ILE A 415 8.25 24.27 18.58
C ILE A 415 7.65 23.19 19.48
N PHE A 416 8.24 22.00 19.52
CA PHE A 416 7.71 20.87 20.28
C PHE A 416 8.24 20.79 21.72
N GLY A 417 9.15 21.68 22.11
CA GLY A 417 9.78 21.66 23.44
C GLY A 417 10.55 20.37 23.72
N LYS A 418 11.24 19.82 22.71
CA LYS A 418 11.99 18.55 22.80
C LYS A 418 13.47 18.76 22.49
N GLU A 419 14.32 17.93 23.08
CA GLU A 419 15.74 17.86 22.73
C GLU A 419 15.93 17.55 21.23
N ARG A 420 16.94 18.16 20.61
CA ARG A 420 17.25 17.98 19.17
C ARG A 420 17.49 16.51 18.82
N SER A 421 18.17 15.78 19.69
CA SER A 421 18.42 14.35 19.53
C SER A 421 17.11 13.54 19.50
N THR A 422 16.13 13.92 20.31
CA THR A 422 14.80 13.31 20.34
C THR A 422 14.03 13.57 19.04
N ILE A 423 14.05 14.80 18.51
CA ILE A 423 13.44 15.13 17.21
C ILE A 423 14.02 14.25 16.10
N LYS A 424 15.36 14.15 16.04
CA LYS A 424 16.07 13.35 15.03
C LYS A 424 15.71 11.87 15.08
N ARG A 425 15.45 11.34 16.28
CA ARG A 425 15.07 9.95 16.52
C ARG A 425 13.62 9.68 16.11
N ILE A 426 12.68 10.56 16.47
CA ILE A 426 11.25 10.35 16.21
C ILE A 426 10.90 10.51 14.73
N TYR A 427 11.36 11.60 14.09
CA TYR A 427 10.86 11.98 12.76
C TYR A 427 11.79 11.60 11.59
N THR A 428 12.88 10.86 11.85
CA THR A 428 13.98 10.60 10.88
C THR A 428 14.69 11.89 10.42
N THR A 429 16.01 11.95 10.57
CA THR A 429 16.75 13.17 10.20
C THR A 429 16.74 13.40 8.68
N PRO A 430 16.34 14.58 8.18
CA PRO A 430 16.42 14.91 6.76
C PRO A 430 17.86 14.92 6.27
N ARG A 431 18.10 14.45 5.03
CA ARG A 431 19.42 14.57 4.38
C ARG A 431 19.77 16.06 4.20
N ARG A 432 21.07 16.38 4.22
CA ARG A 432 21.57 17.77 4.12
C ARG A 432 21.01 18.54 2.91
N HIS A 433 20.91 17.89 1.75
CA HIS A 433 20.37 18.51 0.52
C HIS A 433 18.84 18.69 0.53
N ILE A 434 18.11 18.04 1.44
CA ILE A 434 16.66 18.21 1.62
C ILE A 434 16.38 19.47 2.45
N GLY A 435 17.25 19.76 3.43
CA GLY A 435 17.29 21.00 4.21
C GLY A 435 16.34 21.06 5.41
N GLY A 436 15.31 20.21 5.47
CA GLY A 436 14.37 20.18 6.60
C GLY A 436 13.18 19.23 6.40
N TYR A 437 12.29 19.19 7.38
CA TYR A 437 11.01 18.50 7.33
C TYR A 437 10.03 19.31 6.47
N HIS A 438 9.47 18.73 5.42
CA HIS A 438 8.54 19.41 4.53
C HIS A 438 7.11 19.31 5.08
N ILE A 439 6.54 20.42 5.54
CA ILE A 439 5.25 20.40 6.25
C ILE A 439 4.11 20.84 5.34
N ARG A 440 4.10 22.10 4.90
CA ARG A 440 3.01 22.63 4.06
C ARG A 440 2.85 21.88 2.73
N THR A 441 3.94 21.49 2.08
CA THR A 441 3.85 20.74 0.81
C THR A 441 3.27 19.35 1.02
N THR A 442 3.58 18.71 2.15
CA THR A 442 2.98 17.44 2.55
C THR A 442 1.48 17.60 2.81
N ALA A 443 1.06 18.60 3.59
CA ALA A 443 -0.36 18.86 3.81
C ALA A 443 -1.12 19.16 2.50
N ARG A 444 -0.50 19.93 1.59
CA ARG A 444 -1.03 20.20 0.25
C ARG A 444 -1.21 18.94 -0.59
N PHE A 445 -0.25 18.01 -0.53
CA PHE A 445 -0.34 16.72 -1.19
C PHE A 445 -1.63 15.99 -0.77
N PHE A 446 -1.87 15.82 0.53
CA PHE A 446 -3.08 15.14 1.04
C PHE A 446 -4.37 15.84 0.62
N HIS A 447 -4.41 17.17 0.69
CA HIS A 447 -5.60 17.93 0.30
C HIS A 447 -5.97 17.72 -1.17
N LYS A 448 -4.97 17.77 -2.07
CA LYS A 448 -5.21 17.57 -3.51
C LYS A 448 -5.59 16.14 -3.85
N GLU A 449 -4.90 15.14 -3.28
CA GLU A 449 -5.28 13.74 -3.52
C GLU A 449 -6.70 13.44 -3.04
N ASN A 450 -7.13 13.99 -1.90
CA ASN A 450 -8.50 13.82 -1.41
C ASN A 450 -9.55 14.40 -2.37
N ILE A 451 -9.29 15.57 -2.97
CA ILE A 451 -10.17 16.18 -3.97
C ILE A 451 -10.26 15.28 -5.21
N ILE A 452 -9.12 14.83 -5.71
CA ILE A 452 -9.04 13.94 -6.88
C ILE A 452 -9.79 12.62 -6.60
N GLY A 453 -9.59 12.01 -5.44
CA GLY A 453 -10.25 10.77 -5.04
C GLY A 453 -11.77 10.86 -5.05
N SER A 454 -12.32 11.94 -4.49
CA SER A 454 -13.77 12.18 -4.47
C SER A 454 -14.36 12.42 -5.87
N GLU A 455 -13.61 13.11 -6.74
CA GLU A 455 -14.03 13.34 -8.11
C GLU A 455 -13.93 12.07 -8.98
N LEU A 456 -12.92 11.22 -8.77
CA LEU A 456 -12.81 9.91 -9.43
C LEU A 456 -13.98 9.00 -9.06
N GLU A 457 -14.35 8.93 -7.78
CA GLU A 457 -15.52 8.20 -7.34
C GLU A 457 -16.79 8.67 -8.03
N ARG A 458 -17.00 9.99 -8.09
CA ARG A 458 -18.16 10.59 -8.78
C ARG A 458 -18.19 10.17 -10.25
N ILE A 459 -17.05 10.27 -10.94
CA ILE A 459 -16.92 9.87 -12.35
C ILE A 459 -17.26 8.39 -12.55
N PHE A 460 -16.71 7.50 -11.73
CA PHE A 460 -16.93 6.06 -11.87
C PHE A 460 -18.40 5.68 -11.65
N LEU A 461 -19.03 6.23 -10.60
CA LEU A 461 -20.44 5.98 -10.33
C LEU A 461 -21.35 6.59 -11.39
N GLU A 462 -21.06 7.81 -11.86
CA GLU A 462 -21.83 8.47 -12.91
C GLU A 462 -21.77 7.69 -14.24
N ALA A 463 -20.55 7.34 -14.68
CA ALA A 463 -20.36 6.60 -15.93
C ALA A 463 -21.03 5.22 -15.88
N ASP A 464 -20.88 4.48 -14.78
CA ASP A 464 -21.51 3.17 -14.62
C ASP A 464 -23.04 3.26 -14.61
N ASN A 465 -23.61 4.23 -13.89
CA ASN A 465 -25.06 4.45 -13.88
C ASN A 465 -25.60 4.76 -15.28
N ARG A 466 -24.91 5.61 -16.04
CA ARG A 466 -25.29 5.98 -17.41
C ARG A 466 -25.18 4.80 -18.39
N VAL A 467 -24.18 3.93 -18.20
CA VAL A 467 -24.08 2.68 -18.96
C VAL A 467 -25.22 1.74 -18.59
N ALA A 468 -25.52 1.60 -17.29
CA ALA A 468 -26.55 0.69 -16.79
C ALA A 468 -27.97 1.08 -17.24
N CYS A 469 -28.26 2.38 -17.36
CA CYS A 469 -29.55 2.86 -17.90
C CYS A 469 -29.60 2.94 -19.43
N GLY A 470 -28.50 2.62 -20.13
CA GLY A 470 -28.41 2.64 -21.59
C GLY A 470 -28.26 4.03 -22.20
N GLU A 471 -28.04 5.08 -21.39
CA GLU A 471 -27.75 6.44 -21.87
C GLU A 471 -26.36 6.56 -22.50
N LEU A 472 -25.41 5.71 -22.06
CA LEU A 472 -24.03 5.75 -22.51
C LEU A 472 -23.59 4.38 -23.03
N GLY A 473 -23.14 4.31 -24.29
CA GLY A 473 -22.51 3.11 -24.85
C GLY A 473 -21.05 2.98 -24.37
N PRO A 474 -20.54 1.78 -24.08
CA PRO A 474 -19.16 1.61 -23.63
C PRO A 474 -18.13 2.03 -24.69
N ASP A 475 -18.47 2.00 -25.98
CA ASP A 475 -17.53 2.29 -27.07
C ASP A 475 -17.77 3.65 -27.73
N CYS A 476 -18.62 4.51 -27.15
CA CYS A 476 -18.92 5.81 -27.73
C CYS A 476 -17.86 6.87 -27.39
N ALA A 477 -17.83 7.96 -28.17
CA ALA A 477 -16.92 9.08 -27.96
C ALA A 477 -17.10 9.73 -26.58
N GLU A 478 -18.33 9.81 -26.06
CA GLU A 478 -18.59 10.37 -24.73
C GLU A 478 -18.01 9.50 -23.60
N MET A 479 -17.96 8.17 -23.75
CA MET A 479 -17.24 7.32 -22.81
C MET A 479 -15.73 7.60 -22.87
N ASP A 480 -15.19 7.86 -24.06
CA ASP A 480 -13.78 8.24 -24.21
C ASP A 480 -13.44 9.56 -23.52
N GLU A 481 -14.38 10.51 -23.43
CA GLU A 481 -14.20 11.74 -22.64
C GLU A 481 -14.02 11.45 -21.15
N TYR A 482 -14.79 10.50 -20.57
CA TYR A 482 -14.57 10.03 -19.20
C TYR A 482 -13.18 9.39 -19.03
N ARG A 483 -12.75 8.55 -19.99
CA ARG A 483 -11.42 7.91 -19.97
C ARG A 483 -10.31 8.96 -19.97
N VAL A 484 -10.41 9.97 -20.85
CA VAL A 484 -9.46 11.07 -20.94
C VAL A 484 -9.46 11.88 -19.65
N LYS A 485 -10.62 12.21 -19.10
CA LYS A 485 -10.72 12.96 -17.83
C LYS A 485 -10.04 12.23 -16.68
N VAL A 486 -10.29 10.93 -16.52
CA VAL A 486 -9.61 10.10 -15.51
C VAL A 486 -8.11 10.04 -15.76
N GLY A 487 -7.68 9.88 -17.01
CA GLY A 487 -6.28 9.91 -17.40
C GLY A 487 -5.56 11.21 -16.99
N LEU A 488 -6.17 12.36 -17.27
CA LEU A 488 -5.64 13.67 -16.88
C LEU A 488 -5.51 13.81 -15.35
N MET A 489 -6.47 13.26 -14.59
CA MET A 489 -6.40 13.26 -13.12
C MET A 489 -5.28 12.33 -12.61
N VAL A 490 -4.99 11.23 -13.30
CA VAL A 490 -3.82 10.36 -12.97
C VAL A 490 -2.50 11.08 -13.23
N ASP A 491 -2.39 11.86 -14.31
CA ASP A 491 -1.23 12.72 -14.55
C ASP A 491 -1.09 13.80 -13.47
N GLU A 492 -2.19 14.40 -13.02
CA GLU A 492 -2.18 15.36 -11.91
C GLU A 492 -1.68 14.71 -10.60
N LEU A 493 -2.12 13.48 -10.30
CA LEU A 493 -1.63 12.70 -9.16
C LEU A 493 -0.11 12.48 -9.25
N GLN A 494 0.41 12.16 -10.43
CA GLN A 494 1.85 12.04 -10.63
C GLN A 494 2.60 13.34 -10.36
N ASP A 495 2.08 14.48 -10.83
CA ASP A 495 2.69 15.79 -10.58
C ASP A 495 2.69 16.12 -9.08
N ILE A 496 1.61 15.80 -8.37
CA ILE A 496 1.49 15.94 -6.91
C ILE A 496 2.52 15.07 -6.18
N LEU A 497 2.68 13.80 -6.59
CA LEU A 497 3.68 12.88 -6.05
C LEU A 497 5.12 13.36 -6.30
N ALA A 498 5.39 13.89 -7.49
CA ALA A 498 6.71 14.37 -7.90
C ALA A 498 7.09 15.70 -7.22
N ILE A 499 6.16 16.66 -7.16
CA ILE A 499 6.43 18.03 -6.72
C ILE A 499 6.17 18.22 -5.23
N ASP A 500 4.97 17.83 -4.76
CA ASP A 500 4.52 18.13 -3.40
C ASP A 500 5.10 17.13 -2.39
N PHE A 501 5.11 15.84 -2.76
CA PHE A 501 5.59 14.75 -1.90
C PHE A 501 7.04 14.31 -2.19
N ARG A 502 7.55 14.68 -3.37
CA ARG A 502 8.95 14.50 -3.80
C ARG A 502 9.38 13.05 -3.89
N VAL A 503 8.47 12.15 -4.24
CA VAL A 503 8.72 10.70 -4.28
C VAL A 503 9.02 10.18 -5.69
N SER A 504 9.01 11.02 -6.73
CA SER A 504 9.54 10.63 -8.05
C SER A 504 11.08 10.67 -8.11
N ASN A 505 11.64 10.20 -9.22
CA ASN A 505 13.06 10.28 -9.57
C ASN A 505 13.22 10.48 -11.10
N PRO A 506 14.42 10.84 -11.59
CA PRO A 506 14.64 11.06 -13.02
C PRO A 506 14.29 9.87 -13.93
N GLN A 507 14.47 8.64 -13.45
CA GLN A 507 14.19 7.43 -14.25
C GLN A 507 12.68 7.20 -14.43
N LEU A 508 11.90 7.36 -13.37
CA LEU A 508 10.44 7.32 -13.40
C LEU A 508 9.90 8.44 -14.29
N ASP A 509 10.44 9.65 -14.14
CA ASP A 509 10.02 10.82 -14.92
C ASP A 509 10.33 10.62 -16.41
N LEU A 510 11.47 9.99 -16.76
CA LEU A 510 11.84 9.64 -18.12
C LEU A 510 10.86 8.60 -18.71
N LEU A 511 10.59 7.51 -17.99
CA LEU A 511 9.64 6.49 -18.43
C LEU A 511 8.25 7.07 -18.68
N LEU A 512 7.74 7.90 -17.77
CA LEU A 512 6.45 8.57 -17.93
C LEU A 512 6.45 9.55 -19.11
N THR A 513 7.55 10.30 -19.31
CA THR A 513 7.70 11.21 -20.45
C THR A 513 7.64 10.48 -21.79
N ILE A 514 8.24 9.28 -21.87
CA ILE A 514 8.20 8.43 -23.06
C ILE A 514 6.80 7.85 -23.25
N ALA A 515 6.22 7.27 -22.18
CA ALA A 515 4.89 6.66 -22.19
C ALA A 515 3.79 7.63 -22.63
N ARG A 516 3.86 8.91 -22.21
CA ARG A 516 2.93 9.98 -22.60
C ARG A 516 2.80 10.18 -24.12
N ARG A 517 3.81 9.77 -24.89
CA ARG A 517 3.84 9.87 -26.36
C ARG A 517 3.45 8.56 -27.06
N GLY A 518 3.24 7.51 -26.27
CA GLY A 518 2.90 6.18 -26.77
C GLY A 518 1.45 6.04 -27.22
N PRO A 519 1.15 4.99 -28.00
CA PRO A 519 -0.18 4.74 -28.54
C PRO A 519 -1.20 4.52 -27.41
N GLY A 520 -2.39 5.10 -27.56
CA GLY A 520 -3.51 4.91 -26.64
C GLY A 520 -3.34 5.49 -25.23
N TYR A 521 -2.26 6.22 -24.93
CA TYR A 521 -2.03 6.81 -23.61
C TYR A 521 -3.21 7.69 -23.14
N LEU A 522 -3.62 7.52 -21.90
CA LEU A 522 -4.63 8.34 -21.23
C LEU A 522 -4.03 9.11 -20.05
N GLY A 523 -3.18 8.46 -19.25
CA GLY A 523 -2.54 9.04 -18.07
C GLY A 523 -1.62 8.04 -17.39
N GLY A 524 -0.70 8.48 -16.55
CA GLY A 524 0.21 7.56 -15.87
C GLY A 524 0.89 8.15 -14.65
N LYS A 525 1.15 7.29 -13.67
CA LYS A 525 1.82 7.67 -12.43
C LYS A 525 2.74 6.59 -11.90
N LEU A 526 3.70 6.94 -11.05
CA LEU A 526 4.42 5.96 -10.23
C LEU A 526 3.45 5.20 -9.32
N THR A 527 3.76 3.96 -8.97
CA THR A 527 2.95 3.16 -8.04
C THR A 527 3.76 2.69 -6.84
N GLY A 528 3.14 2.75 -5.66
CA GLY A 528 3.72 2.33 -4.40
C GLY A 528 4.67 3.36 -3.79
N ALA A 529 5.68 2.91 -3.05
CA ALA A 529 6.48 3.77 -2.18
C ALA A 529 7.38 4.82 -2.88
N GLY A 530 7.42 4.83 -4.22
CA GLY A 530 8.20 5.78 -5.02
C GLY A 530 9.73 5.60 -4.91
N LYS A 531 10.44 6.56 -5.52
CA LYS A 531 11.91 6.62 -5.70
C LYS A 531 12.53 5.56 -6.60
N GLY A 532 11.68 4.80 -7.29
CA GLY A 532 12.00 3.80 -8.28
C GLY A 532 10.83 2.82 -8.39
N GLY A 533 11.09 1.62 -8.92
CA GLY A 533 10.06 0.61 -9.17
C GLY A 533 9.22 0.92 -10.41
N CYS A 534 7.91 0.70 -10.35
CA CYS A 534 7.03 0.72 -11.51
C CYS A 534 6.18 1.99 -11.63
N VAL A 535 5.69 2.20 -12.85
CA VAL A 535 4.62 3.13 -13.18
C VAL A 535 3.40 2.36 -13.65
N SER A 536 2.22 2.88 -13.34
CA SER A 536 0.93 2.42 -13.86
C SER A 536 0.49 3.38 -14.94
N LEU A 537 0.19 2.86 -16.13
CA LEU A 537 -0.24 3.61 -17.29
C LEU A 537 -1.66 3.21 -17.63
N LEU A 538 -2.58 4.18 -17.67
CA LEU A 538 -3.90 4.00 -18.25
C LEU A 538 -3.78 4.13 -19.77
N VAL A 539 -4.22 3.09 -20.48
CA VAL A 539 -4.13 2.99 -21.94
C VAL A 539 -5.48 2.53 -22.46
N ARG A 540 -5.90 3.06 -23.62
CA ARG A 540 -7.06 2.50 -24.34
C ARG A 540 -6.84 1.01 -24.59
N GLU A 541 -7.84 0.20 -24.26
CA GLU A 541 -7.77 -1.25 -24.33
C GLU A 541 -7.26 -1.76 -25.70
N SER A 542 -7.75 -1.18 -26.80
CA SER A 542 -7.36 -1.55 -28.16
C SER A 542 -5.88 -1.31 -28.51
N GLU A 543 -5.19 -0.45 -27.75
CA GLU A 543 -3.83 0.00 -28.01
C GLU A 543 -2.83 -0.54 -26.96
N SER A 544 -3.27 -1.33 -25.98
CA SER A 544 -2.41 -1.74 -24.87
C SER A 544 -1.22 -2.61 -25.31
N ALA A 545 -1.41 -3.46 -26.31
CA ALA A 545 -0.32 -4.25 -26.89
C ALA A 545 0.69 -3.34 -27.63
N ALA A 546 0.20 -2.39 -28.42
CA ALA A 546 1.02 -1.42 -29.12
C ALA A 546 1.81 -0.52 -28.15
N MET A 547 1.25 -0.21 -26.97
CA MET A 547 1.97 0.52 -25.92
C MET A 547 3.14 -0.30 -25.38
N CYS A 548 2.97 -1.60 -25.12
CA CYS A 548 4.07 -2.46 -24.67
C CYS A 548 5.23 -2.49 -25.69
N GLU A 549 4.92 -2.70 -26.97
CA GLU A 549 5.91 -2.68 -28.05
C GLU A 549 6.59 -1.31 -28.21
N TYR A 550 5.82 -0.23 -28.01
CA TYR A 550 6.35 1.13 -28.00
C TYR A 550 7.36 1.34 -26.85
N LEU A 551 7.05 0.88 -25.63
CA LEU A 551 7.96 0.97 -24.49
C LEU A 551 9.23 0.14 -24.70
N ASP A 552 9.13 -1.01 -25.35
CA ASP A 552 10.31 -1.80 -25.74
C ASP A 552 11.25 -0.99 -26.59
N ARG A 553 10.72 -0.41 -27.66
CA ARG A 553 11.52 0.30 -28.65
C ARG A 553 12.06 1.61 -28.12
N GLU A 554 11.23 2.38 -27.42
CA GLU A 554 11.53 3.76 -27.06
C GLU A 554 12.12 3.93 -25.65
N TYR A 555 12.02 2.94 -24.76
CA TYR A 555 12.58 3.00 -23.41
C TYR A 555 13.55 1.87 -23.13
N TYR A 556 13.11 0.61 -23.17
CA TYR A 556 13.93 -0.52 -22.72
C TYR A 556 15.11 -0.82 -23.66
N ASN A 557 14.93 -0.71 -24.98
CA ASN A 557 15.99 -0.89 -25.99
C ASN A 557 16.83 0.39 -26.21
N LYS A 558 16.92 1.27 -25.21
CA LYS A 558 17.78 2.46 -25.20
C LYS A 558 18.78 2.35 -24.05
N PRO A 559 19.86 1.56 -24.19
CA PRO A 559 20.85 1.35 -23.12
C PRO A 559 21.38 2.65 -22.50
N GLU A 560 21.49 3.71 -23.31
CA GLU A 560 21.91 5.04 -22.89
C GLU A 560 21.06 5.65 -21.76
N TYR A 561 19.79 5.24 -21.62
CA TYR A 561 18.91 5.71 -20.55
C TYR A 561 19.21 5.10 -19.19
N PHE A 562 19.97 4.00 -19.15
CA PHE A 562 20.32 3.31 -17.90
C PHE A 562 21.76 3.56 -17.49
N GLU A 563 22.57 4.21 -18.33
CA GLU A 563 23.99 4.47 -18.08
C GLU A 563 24.22 5.33 -16.83
N PHE A 564 23.38 6.35 -16.61
CA PHE A 564 23.45 7.15 -15.40
C PHE A 564 23.19 6.31 -14.14
N TYR A 565 22.18 5.42 -14.17
CA TYR A 565 21.88 4.56 -13.04
C TYR A 565 23.01 3.54 -12.81
N ARG A 566 23.53 2.94 -13.88
CA ARG A 566 24.70 2.05 -13.82
C ARG A 566 25.89 2.74 -13.17
N GLN A 567 26.21 3.97 -13.58
CA GLN A 567 27.30 4.75 -12.98
C GLN A 567 27.06 5.01 -11.48
N VAL A 568 25.83 5.33 -11.07
CA VAL A 568 25.49 5.50 -9.64
C VAL A 568 25.77 4.23 -8.86
N LEU A 569 25.38 3.07 -9.38
CA LEU A 569 25.62 1.78 -8.73
C LEU A 569 27.11 1.40 -8.73
N GLU A 570 27.83 1.67 -9.81
CA GLU A 570 29.27 1.43 -9.91
C GLU A 570 30.07 2.32 -8.96
N ASP A 571 29.66 3.57 -8.77
CA ASP A 571 30.24 4.48 -7.78
C ASP A 571 29.94 3.97 -6.37
N GLU A 572 28.69 3.59 -6.06
CA GLU A 572 28.34 2.99 -4.76
C GLU A 572 29.18 1.73 -4.48
N ARG A 573 29.38 0.87 -5.48
CA ARG A 573 30.27 -0.28 -5.36
C ARG A 573 31.74 0.11 -5.17
N ARG A 574 32.23 1.10 -5.90
CA ARG A 574 33.65 1.51 -5.87
C ARG A 574 34.04 2.20 -4.56
N PHE A 575 33.14 2.97 -3.97
CA PHE A 575 33.42 3.80 -2.79
C PHE A 575 33.03 3.13 -1.46
N ASN A 576 32.52 1.90 -1.49
CA ASN A 576 32.26 1.10 -0.30
C ASN A 576 33.12 -0.16 -0.30
N GLU A 577 33.56 -0.61 0.88
CA GLU A 577 34.41 -1.80 0.99
C GLU A 577 33.60 -3.08 0.69
N PRO A 578 34.19 -4.09 0.02
CA PRO A 578 33.54 -5.39 -0.16
C PRO A 578 33.07 -6.01 1.15
N GLY A 579 31.84 -6.54 1.17
CA GLY A 579 31.19 -7.10 2.36
C GLY A 579 30.49 -6.08 3.26
N THR A 580 30.50 -4.79 2.90
CA THR A 580 29.56 -3.81 3.46
C THR A 580 28.19 -3.97 2.82
N ILE A 581 27.14 -3.59 3.57
CA ILE A 581 25.76 -3.74 3.09
C ILE A 581 25.51 -2.86 1.84
N GLU A 582 26.15 -1.69 1.78
CA GLU A 582 26.13 -0.79 0.63
C GLU A 582 26.76 -1.42 -0.62
N PHE A 583 27.94 -2.04 -0.48
CA PHE A 583 28.62 -2.75 -1.57
C PHE A 583 27.76 -3.91 -2.09
N ASP A 584 27.32 -4.80 -1.20
CA ASP A 584 26.54 -5.98 -1.56
C ASP A 584 25.21 -5.60 -2.23
N SER A 585 24.56 -4.53 -1.74
CA SER A 585 23.34 -4.02 -2.35
C SER A 585 23.58 -3.35 -3.71
N ALA A 586 24.73 -2.75 -3.96
CA ALA A 586 25.08 -2.21 -5.27
C ALA A 586 25.31 -3.34 -6.29
N GLU A 587 26.05 -4.37 -5.90
CA GLU A 587 26.27 -5.58 -6.71
C GLU A 587 24.94 -6.28 -7.06
N GLU A 588 24.05 -6.47 -6.08
CA GLU A 588 22.72 -7.06 -6.32
C GLU A 588 21.93 -6.23 -7.35
N ARG A 589 21.91 -4.89 -7.20
CA ARG A 589 21.15 -4.01 -8.10
C ARG A 589 21.74 -3.95 -9.52
N LEU A 590 23.07 -4.05 -9.66
CA LEU A 590 23.71 -4.18 -10.98
C LEU A 590 23.27 -5.47 -11.67
N GLY A 591 23.33 -6.60 -10.96
CA GLY A 591 22.89 -7.88 -11.49
C GLY A 591 21.41 -7.89 -11.88
N ILE A 592 20.55 -7.26 -11.08
CA ILE A 592 19.12 -7.10 -11.39
C ILE A 592 18.92 -6.26 -12.65
N LEU A 593 19.62 -5.14 -12.78
CA LEU A 593 19.52 -4.27 -13.96
C LEU A 593 19.92 -5.02 -15.23
N ASP A 594 21.04 -5.75 -15.19
CA ASP A 594 21.52 -6.52 -16.34
C ASP A 594 20.55 -7.65 -16.72
N ALA A 595 20.02 -8.39 -15.74
CA ALA A 595 19.02 -9.41 -15.98
C ALA A 595 17.71 -8.84 -16.55
N ALA A 596 17.26 -7.69 -16.04
CA ALA A 596 16.05 -7.03 -16.52
C ALA A 596 16.18 -6.53 -17.96
N LEU A 597 17.35 -5.99 -18.34
CA LEU A 597 17.64 -5.56 -19.70
C LEU A 597 17.81 -6.74 -20.67
N ALA A 598 18.16 -7.93 -20.18
CA ALA A 598 18.17 -9.16 -20.98
C ALA A 598 16.76 -9.75 -21.20
N SER A 599 15.81 -9.43 -20.31
CA SER A 599 14.42 -9.93 -20.33
C SER A 599 13.42 -8.77 -20.35
N ILE A 600 13.51 -7.92 -21.38
CA ILE A 600 12.66 -6.73 -21.54
C ILE A 600 11.17 -7.08 -21.51
N GLU A 601 10.80 -8.23 -22.07
CA GLU A 601 9.40 -8.67 -22.11
C GLU A 601 8.76 -8.87 -20.73
N GLU A 602 9.56 -9.06 -19.69
CA GLU A 602 9.08 -9.24 -18.33
C GLU A 602 8.96 -7.91 -17.56
N GLN A 603 9.48 -6.81 -18.11
CA GLN A 603 9.58 -5.52 -17.41
C GLN A 603 8.30 -4.69 -17.49
N ARG A 604 7.35 -5.11 -18.33
CA ARG A 604 6.06 -4.48 -18.51
C ARG A 604 5.01 -5.49 -18.93
N ARG A 605 3.78 -5.29 -18.47
CA ARG A 605 2.64 -6.15 -18.80
C ARG A 605 1.34 -5.38 -18.69
N VAL A 606 0.36 -5.82 -19.47
CA VAL A 606 -1.04 -5.50 -19.21
C VAL A 606 -1.47 -6.28 -17.96
N ILE A 607 -2.18 -5.62 -17.05
CA ILE A 607 -2.77 -6.25 -15.88
C ILE A 607 -4.30 -6.17 -15.97
N THR A 608 -4.97 -7.18 -15.41
CA THR A 608 -6.41 -7.16 -15.20
C THR A 608 -6.71 -7.03 -13.71
N PHE A 609 -7.89 -6.47 -13.40
CA PHE A 609 -8.32 -6.30 -12.02
C PHE A 609 -8.96 -7.59 -11.53
N SER A 610 -8.18 -8.37 -10.78
CA SER A 610 -8.61 -9.68 -10.27
C SER A 610 -9.52 -9.51 -9.05
N ARG A 611 -10.15 -10.59 -8.61
CA ARG A 611 -10.80 -10.66 -7.30
C ARG A 611 -9.74 -10.64 -6.19
N GLY A 612 -10.10 -10.14 -5.02
CA GLY A 612 -9.33 -10.25 -3.79
C GLY A 612 -9.12 -11.70 -3.33
N ALA A 613 -8.38 -11.87 -2.24
CA ALA A 613 -8.02 -13.13 -1.64
C ALA A 613 -9.26 -13.98 -1.33
N CYS A 614 -9.17 -15.27 -1.65
CA CYS A 614 -10.26 -16.21 -1.49
C CYS A 614 -9.74 -17.64 -1.33
N ALA A 615 -10.55 -18.48 -0.68
CA ALA A 615 -10.47 -19.91 -0.85
C ALA A 615 -11.11 -20.28 -2.20
N LEU A 616 -10.46 -21.15 -2.97
CA LEU A 616 -10.96 -21.56 -4.28
C LEU A 616 -12.07 -22.60 -4.12
N GLU A 617 -13.25 -22.27 -4.61
CA GLU A 617 -14.41 -23.15 -4.69
C GLU A 617 -14.42 -23.80 -6.08
N LEU A 618 -13.69 -24.92 -6.21
CA LEU A 618 -13.59 -25.62 -7.49
C LEU A 618 -14.91 -26.37 -7.76
N PRO A 619 -15.62 -26.08 -8.87
CA PRO A 619 -16.86 -26.76 -9.24
C PRO A 619 -16.66 -28.28 -9.44
#